data_AF-A0A3R8TQA6-F1
#
_entry.id   AF-A0A3R8TQA6-F1
#
_cell.length_a   1.000
_cell.length_b   1.000
_cell.length_c   1.000
_cell.angle_alpha   90.00
_cell.angle_beta   90.00
_cell.angle_gamma   90.00
#
_symmetry.space_group_name_H-M   'P 1'
#
loop_
_entity.id
_entity.type
_entity.pdbx_description
1 polymer ?
#
loop_
_entity_poly.entity_id
_entity_poly.type
_entity_poly.pdbx_seq_one_letter_code
_entity_poly.pdbx_strand_id
1 'polypeptide(L)'
;MNVSNVNAVALTPATTRPTSASEAAAAAKSGLTPMQQGTTSKALEDPNVTLDASLTYTAQAARSAKEQEEFDYGVALNHRQQPMQQANTALDTIEDRIGDVGKAISAQRPDLGKANWDFTFSKGDLQVTGNISASDKKWIEAKLNGDSALKNAANAYVEAAKSYLETSDENPAYGAINGFTHSVVSYNFSNVKDQIASVGGFRNILDTLSNRYKNPSNGGTLNPGDYRGADSLEYLASLLK
;
A
#
# COMPACT_ATOMS: atom_id res chain seq x y z
N MET A 1 20.23 -62.31 -42.96
CA MET A 1 21.39 -61.47 -43.32
C MET A 1 20.95 -60.02 -43.15
N ASN A 2 21.34 -59.42 -42.03
CA ASN A 2 22.36 -58.36 -41.89
C ASN A 2 21.84 -56.97 -42.32
N VAL A 3 21.46 -56.12 -41.33
CA VAL A 3 22.10 -54.84 -40.85
C VAL A 3 22.29 -53.77 -41.92
N SER A 4 22.15 -52.46 -41.71
CA SER A 4 21.96 -51.50 -40.61
C SER A 4 21.49 -50.19 -41.34
N ASN A 5 21.08 -49.06 -40.77
CA ASN A 5 21.46 -48.38 -39.56
C ASN A 5 20.45 -47.23 -39.33
N VAL A 6 20.03 -47.08 -38.07
CA VAL A 6 19.44 -45.86 -37.52
C VAL A 6 20.60 -44.91 -37.25
N ASN A 7 20.44 -43.59 -37.46
CA ASN A 7 21.19 -42.63 -36.66
C ASN A 7 20.36 -41.36 -36.41
N ALA A 8 20.05 -41.19 -35.13
CA ALA A 8 19.57 -39.96 -34.53
C ALA A 8 20.64 -38.88 -34.66
N VAL A 9 20.23 -37.67 -35.05
CA VAL A 9 21.09 -36.50 -34.94
C VAL A 9 20.93 -35.96 -33.51
N ALA A 10 21.96 -36.20 -32.70
CA ALA A 10 22.16 -35.54 -31.42
C ALA A 10 22.39 -34.04 -31.68
N LEU A 11 21.53 -33.19 -31.13
CA LEU A 11 21.82 -31.76 -30.98
C LEU A 11 22.85 -31.62 -29.84
N THR A 12 24.09 -31.35 -30.22
CA THR A 12 25.13 -30.88 -29.30
C THR A 12 24.67 -29.61 -28.60
N PRO A 13 24.91 -29.46 -27.29
CA PRO A 13 24.62 -28.21 -26.58
C PRO A 13 25.54 -27.12 -27.13
N ALA A 14 24.95 -26.03 -27.62
CA ALA A 14 25.70 -24.84 -27.97
C ALA A 14 26.36 -24.30 -26.70
N THR A 15 27.69 -24.32 -26.73
CA THR A 15 28.62 -23.79 -25.74
C THR A 15 28.16 -22.43 -25.24
N THR A 16 27.90 -22.32 -23.93
CA THR A 16 27.77 -21.04 -23.25
C THR A 16 29.07 -20.25 -23.45
N ARG A 17 29.00 -19.18 -24.24
CA ARG A 17 30.09 -18.21 -24.34
C ARG A 17 30.27 -17.58 -22.96
N PRO A 18 31.50 -17.52 -22.41
CA PRO A 18 31.71 -16.91 -21.11
C PRO A 18 31.41 -15.42 -21.21
N THR A 19 30.57 -14.94 -20.31
CA THR A 19 30.39 -13.51 -20.04
C THR A 19 31.75 -12.94 -19.68
N SER A 20 32.32 -12.14 -20.58
CA SER A 20 33.50 -11.35 -20.25
C SER A 20 33.14 -10.43 -19.08
N ALA A 21 34.02 -10.36 -18.09
CA ALA A 21 33.85 -9.56 -16.87
C ALA A 21 33.56 -8.06 -17.13
N SER A 22 33.65 -7.58 -18.38
CA SER A 22 33.25 -6.23 -18.78
C SER A 22 31.73 -6.03 -18.90
N GLU A 23 30.93 -7.05 -19.21
CA GLU A 23 29.46 -6.91 -19.33
C GLU A 23 28.79 -6.91 -17.96
N ALA A 24 29.27 -7.71 -17.01
CA ALA A 24 28.81 -7.66 -15.62
C ALA A 24 29.24 -6.35 -14.92
N ALA A 25 30.37 -5.76 -15.31
CA ALA A 25 30.82 -4.48 -14.77
C ALA A 25 30.06 -3.26 -15.33
N ALA A 26 29.46 -3.37 -16.53
CA ALA A 26 28.64 -2.30 -17.11
C ALA A 26 27.25 -2.22 -16.45
N ALA A 27 26.68 -3.36 -16.04
CA ALA A 27 25.42 -3.39 -15.30
C ALA A 27 25.55 -2.85 -13.85
N ALA A 28 26.74 -2.91 -13.24
CA ALA A 28 26.96 -2.43 -11.88
C ALA A 28 27.34 -0.94 -11.77
N LYS A 29 27.58 -0.23 -12.89
CA LYS A 29 27.96 1.19 -12.91
C LYS A 29 27.05 2.11 -13.73
N SER A 30 26.11 1.54 -14.47
CA SER A 30 25.10 2.33 -15.17
C SER A 30 23.80 2.13 -14.43
N GLY A 31 23.37 3.13 -13.65
CA GLY A 31 22.05 3.18 -13.02
C GLY A 31 20.92 3.33 -14.05
N LEU A 32 20.93 2.47 -15.06
CA LEU A 32 19.93 2.38 -16.11
C LEU A 32 18.80 1.49 -15.60
N THR A 33 17.82 2.09 -14.94
CA THR A 33 16.47 1.51 -14.91
C THR A 33 15.74 1.94 -16.18
N PRO A 34 15.29 1.01 -17.04
CA PRO A 34 14.42 1.37 -18.16
C PRO A 34 13.06 1.80 -17.59
N MET A 35 12.70 3.07 -17.76
CA MET A 35 11.30 3.50 -17.64
C MET A 35 10.52 2.99 -18.85
N GLN A 36 9.70 1.96 -18.65
CA GLN A 36 8.70 1.55 -19.63
C GLN A 36 7.55 2.56 -19.64
N GLN A 37 7.60 3.54 -20.54
CA GLN A 37 6.37 4.20 -20.99
C GLN A 37 5.64 3.26 -21.95
N GLY A 38 4.59 2.61 -21.43
CA GLY A 38 3.41 2.22 -22.21
C GLY A 38 3.64 1.50 -23.55
N THR A 39 4.36 0.39 -23.58
CA THR A 39 4.00 -0.74 -24.44
C THR A 39 4.24 -2.02 -23.65
N THR A 40 3.22 -2.89 -23.62
CA THR A 40 3.28 -4.16 -22.90
C THR A 40 4.52 -4.95 -23.33
N SER A 41 5.19 -5.61 -22.37
CA SER A 41 6.45 -6.34 -22.53
C SER A 41 6.46 -7.49 -23.56
N LYS A 42 5.38 -7.66 -24.35
CA LYS A 42 5.30 -8.59 -25.48
C LYS A 42 5.95 -8.08 -26.77
N ALA A 43 6.17 -6.77 -26.92
CA ALA A 43 6.70 -6.21 -28.17
C ALA A 43 8.22 -6.42 -28.35
N LEU A 44 8.96 -6.77 -27.29
CA LEU A 44 10.41 -7.00 -27.32
C LEU A 44 10.80 -8.44 -27.67
N GLU A 45 9.85 -9.37 -27.71
CA GLU A 45 10.09 -10.80 -28.00
C GLU A 45 9.66 -11.22 -29.42
N ASP A 46 9.06 -10.30 -30.20
CA ASP A 46 8.59 -10.60 -31.55
C ASP A 46 9.66 -10.22 -32.59
N PRO A 47 10.26 -11.18 -33.32
CA PRO A 47 11.26 -10.92 -34.34
C PRO A 47 10.72 -10.18 -35.58
N ASN A 48 9.40 -9.91 -35.66
CA ASN A 48 8.77 -9.16 -36.75
C ASN A 48 8.43 -7.69 -36.39
N VAL A 49 8.76 -7.20 -35.19
CA VAL A 49 8.57 -5.78 -34.87
C VAL A 49 9.77 -4.97 -35.38
N THR A 50 9.62 -4.38 -36.56
CA THR A 50 10.57 -3.37 -37.06
C THR A 50 10.48 -2.13 -36.17
N LEU A 51 11.51 -1.89 -35.35
CA LEU A 51 11.67 -0.64 -34.60
C LEU A 51 11.84 0.51 -35.61
N ASP A 52 10.89 1.45 -35.62
CA ASP A 52 10.96 2.65 -36.44
C ASP A 52 12.19 3.48 -36.01
N ALA A 53 13.18 3.59 -36.89
CA ALA A 53 14.44 4.30 -36.66
C ALA A 53 14.25 5.83 -36.50
N SER A 54 13.03 6.35 -36.64
CA SER A 54 12.70 7.76 -36.38
C SER A 54 12.34 8.07 -34.93
N LEU A 55 12.22 7.06 -34.05
CA LEU A 55 12.05 7.29 -32.62
C LEU A 55 13.33 7.84 -32.02
N THR A 56 13.37 9.17 -31.87
CA THR A 56 14.42 9.87 -31.15
C THR A 56 14.23 9.55 -29.68
N TYR A 57 14.94 8.54 -29.17
CA TYR A 57 15.07 8.33 -27.74
C TYR A 57 15.87 9.52 -27.19
N THR A 58 15.17 10.53 -26.68
CA THR A 58 15.83 11.54 -25.85
C THR A 58 16.30 10.82 -24.60
N ALA A 59 17.59 10.49 -24.55
CA ALA A 59 18.25 10.05 -23.33
C ALA A 59 18.01 11.14 -22.28
N GLN A 60 17.08 10.88 -21.36
CA GLN A 60 16.84 11.79 -20.25
C GLN A 60 18.13 11.80 -19.43
N ALA A 61 18.73 12.97 -19.25
CA ALA A 61 19.96 13.09 -18.47
C ALA A 61 19.72 12.46 -17.10
N ALA A 62 20.64 11.61 -16.65
CA ALA A 62 20.56 11.00 -15.33
C ALA A 62 20.48 12.12 -14.28
N ARG A 63 19.44 12.10 -13.46
CA ARG A 63 19.29 13.02 -12.33
C ARG A 63 20.41 12.77 -11.32
N SER A 64 20.89 13.82 -10.67
CA SER A 64 21.66 13.65 -9.42
C SER A 64 20.79 13.00 -8.35
N ALA A 65 21.41 12.45 -7.30
CA ALA A 65 20.66 11.82 -6.20
C ALA A 65 19.63 12.77 -5.57
N LYS A 66 19.98 14.05 -5.41
CA LYS A 66 19.09 15.07 -4.86
C LYS A 66 17.92 15.40 -5.80
N GLU A 67 18.20 15.54 -7.10
CA GLU A 67 17.15 15.79 -8.09
C GLU A 67 16.19 14.59 -8.24
N GLN A 68 16.70 13.36 -8.06
CA GLN A 68 15.87 12.17 -8.05
C GLN A 68 14.98 12.13 -6.81
N GLU A 69 15.51 12.43 -5.62
CA GLU A 69 14.72 12.52 -4.37
C GLU A 69 13.60 13.57 -4.46
N GLU A 70 13.90 14.76 -4.99
CA GLU A 70 12.90 15.82 -5.20
C GLU A 70 11.83 15.42 -6.23
N PHE A 71 12.23 14.71 -7.30
CA PHE A 71 11.31 14.18 -8.29
C PHE A 71 10.38 13.11 -7.69
N ASP A 72 10.94 12.16 -6.95
CA ASP A 72 10.19 11.07 -6.31
C ASP A 72 9.19 11.61 -5.28
N TYR A 73 9.60 12.62 -4.50
CA TYR A 73 8.69 13.35 -3.60
C TYR A 73 7.52 14.00 -4.36
N GLY A 74 7.78 14.66 -5.49
CA GLY A 74 6.74 15.28 -6.32
C GLY A 74 5.77 14.28 -6.95
N VAL A 75 6.28 13.15 -7.43
CA VAL A 75 5.45 12.04 -7.95
C VAL A 75 4.54 11.49 -6.85
N ALA A 76 5.11 11.19 -5.69
CA ALA A 76 4.35 10.63 -4.58
C ALA A 76 3.29 11.60 -4.03
N LEU A 77 3.58 12.92 -3.96
CA LEU A 77 2.61 13.92 -3.52
C LEU A 77 1.37 13.94 -4.42
N ASN A 78 1.56 13.90 -5.74
CA ASN A 78 0.46 13.87 -6.70
C ASN A 78 -0.37 12.59 -6.59
N HIS A 79 0.30 11.45 -6.46
CA HIS A 79 -0.37 10.15 -6.28
C HIS A 79 -1.23 10.09 -5.01
N ARG A 80 -0.75 10.69 -3.92
CA ARG A 80 -1.35 10.56 -2.58
C ARG A 80 -2.67 11.30 -2.37
N GLN A 81 -3.03 12.26 -3.24
CA GLN A 81 -4.27 13.03 -3.07
C GLN A 81 -5.53 12.15 -3.11
N GLN A 82 -5.61 11.24 -4.08
CA GLN A 82 -6.78 10.38 -4.24
C GLN A 82 -6.92 9.38 -3.07
N PRO A 83 -5.86 8.66 -2.64
CA PRO A 83 -5.93 7.82 -1.45
C PRO A 83 -6.34 8.56 -0.17
N MET A 84 -5.89 9.81 0.03
CA MET A 84 -6.33 10.62 1.17
C MET A 84 -7.85 10.85 1.18
N GLN A 85 -8.42 11.20 0.02
CA GLN A 85 -9.87 11.40 -0.11
C GLN A 85 -10.65 10.10 0.11
N GLN A 86 -10.17 8.98 -0.46
CA GLN A 86 -10.77 7.67 -0.27
C GLN A 86 -10.75 7.24 1.20
N ALA A 87 -9.63 7.45 1.90
CA ALA A 87 -9.52 7.19 3.33
C ALA A 87 -10.51 8.05 4.13
N ASN A 88 -10.68 9.32 3.77
CA ASN A 88 -11.65 10.19 4.44
C ASN A 88 -13.10 9.67 4.29
N THR A 89 -13.53 9.39 3.06
CA THR A 89 -14.88 8.85 2.79
C THR A 89 -15.11 7.51 3.50
N ALA A 90 -14.08 6.66 3.53
CA ALA A 90 -14.16 5.39 4.24
C ALA A 90 -14.31 5.59 5.75
N LEU A 91 -13.55 6.50 6.36
CA LEU A 91 -13.64 6.81 7.79
C LEU A 91 -14.99 7.38 8.20
N ASP A 92 -15.59 8.26 7.38
CA ASP A 92 -16.93 8.79 7.65
C ASP A 92 -17.96 7.66 7.71
N THR A 93 -17.89 6.72 6.76
CA THR A 93 -18.77 5.55 6.74
C THR A 93 -18.48 4.62 7.93
N ILE A 94 -17.21 4.37 8.25
CA ILE A 94 -16.84 3.50 9.37
C ILE A 94 -17.36 4.08 10.69
N GLU A 95 -17.19 5.38 10.92
CA GLU A 95 -17.64 6.07 12.14
C GLU A 95 -19.16 6.04 12.31
N ASP A 96 -19.91 6.33 11.24
CA ASP A 96 -21.38 6.27 11.27
C ASP A 96 -21.85 4.84 11.59
N ARG A 97 -21.37 3.86 10.81
CA ARG A 97 -21.83 2.47 10.92
C ARG A 97 -21.39 1.80 12.22
N ILE A 98 -20.19 2.09 12.73
CA ILE A 98 -19.76 1.55 14.04
C ILE A 98 -20.56 2.17 15.18
N GLY A 99 -21.03 3.42 15.04
CA GLY A 99 -21.93 4.06 16.00
C GLY A 99 -23.24 3.27 16.14
N ASP A 100 -23.84 2.88 15.02
CA ASP A 100 -25.10 2.12 15.03
C ASP A 100 -24.91 0.67 15.46
N VAL A 101 -23.88 -0.01 14.98
CA VAL A 101 -23.54 -1.37 15.45
C VAL A 101 -23.23 -1.35 16.95
N GLY A 102 -22.51 -0.33 17.43
CA GLY A 102 -22.16 -0.15 18.83
C GLY A 102 -23.38 0.05 19.74
N LYS A 103 -24.38 0.82 19.30
CA LYS A 103 -25.67 0.96 20.01
C LYS A 103 -26.39 -0.39 20.09
N ALA A 104 -26.45 -1.13 18.98
CA ALA A 104 -27.10 -2.44 18.93
C ALA A 104 -26.40 -3.48 19.83
N ILE A 105 -25.07 -3.50 19.83
CA ILE A 105 -24.27 -4.33 20.74
C ILE A 105 -24.57 -3.96 22.19
N SER A 106 -24.53 -2.67 22.52
CA SER A 106 -24.76 -2.20 23.91
C SER A 106 -26.17 -2.51 24.41
N ALA A 107 -27.17 -2.54 23.52
CA ALA A 107 -28.54 -2.91 23.88
C ALA A 107 -28.70 -4.43 24.11
N GLN A 108 -28.03 -5.28 23.33
CA GLN A 108 -28.15 -6.74 23.41
C GLN A 108 -27.20 -7.37 24.44
N ARG A 109 -25.99 -6.81 24.56
CA ARG A 109 -24.88 -7.25 25.41
C ARG A 109 -24.22 -6.03 26.04
N PRO A 110 -24.82 -5.42 27.08
CA PRO A 110 -24.29 -4.22 27.72
C PRO A 110 -22.87 -4.39 28.29
N ASP A 111 -22.51 -5.62 28.67
CA ASP A 111 -21.17 -6.02 29.08
C ASP A 111 -20.15 -5.81 27.95
N LEU A 112 -20.48 -6.21 26.73
CA LEU A 112 -19.63 -6.02 25.55
C LEU A 112 -19.62 -4.58 25.04
N GLY A 113 -20.71 -3.83 25.24
CA GLY A 113 -20.74 -2.40 24.94
C GLY A 113 -19.73 -1.57 25.75
N LYS A 114 -19.41 -2.04 26.97
CA LYS A 114 -18.42 -1.40 27.88
C LYS A 114 -17.04 -2.03 27.81
N ALA A 115 -16.90 -3.19 27.17
CA ALA A 115 -15.64 -3.89 27.07
C ALA A 115 -14.68 -3.15 26.12
N ASN A 116 -13.38 -3.23 26.41
CA ASN A 116 -12.35 -2.66 25.56
C ASN A 116 -11.98 -3.63 24.43
N TRP A 117 -12.70 -3.52 23.33
CA TRP A 117 -12.41 -4.22 22.08
C TRP A 117 -12.31 -3.23 20.93
N ASP A 118 -11.53 -3.61 19.93
CA ASP A 118 -11.36 -2.88 18.68
C ASP A 118 -11.51 -3.88 17.52
N PHE A 119 -11.40 -3.42 16.28
CA PHE A 119 -11.52 -4.28 15.12
C PHE A 119 -10.67 -3.76 13.96
N THR A 120 -10.15 -4.69 13.17
CA THR A 120 -9.37 -4.40 11.96
C THR A 120 -9.97 -5.15 10.77
N PHE A 121 -9.49 -4.85 9.56
CA PHE A 121 -9.87 -5.58 8.35
C PHE A 121 -8.69 -6.45 7.92
N SER A 122 -8.90 -7.76 7.85
CA SER A 122 -7.87 -8.72 7.46
C SER A 122 -8.50 -9.91 6.74
N LYS A 123 -7.84 -10.38 5.67
CA LYS A 123 -8.27 -11.55 4.89
C LYS A 123 -9.71 -11.47 4.39
N GLY A 124 -10.19 -10.27 4.08
CA GLY A 124 -11.52 -10.03 3.50
C GLY A 124 -12.64 -9.78 4.51
N ASP A 125 -12.37 -9.88 5.81
CA ASP A 125 -13.38 -9.69 6.87
C ASP A 125 -12.88 -8.81 8.01
N LEU A 126 -13.84 -8.29 8.77
CA LEU A 126 -13.60 -7.57 10.01
C LEU A 126 -13.28 -8.56 11.13
N GLN A 127 -12.16 -8.34 11.80
CA GLN A 127 -11.65 -9.18 12.89
C GLN A 127 -11.57 -8.37 14.17
N VAL A 128 -12.06 -8.95 15.28
CA VAL A 128 -12.12 -8.25 16.57
C VAL A 128 -10.86 -8.51 17.37
N THR A 129 -10.26 -7.43 17.87
CA THR A 129 -9.09 -7.42 18.73
C THR A 129 -9.47 -6.98 20.15
N GLY A 130 -8.54 -7.13 21.10
CA GLY A 130 -8.77 -6.82 22.51
C GLY A 130 -8.91 -8.06 23.40
N ASN A 131 -9.00 -7.80 24.71
CA ASN A 131 -9.01 -8.81 25.76
C ASN A 131 -10.44 -9.21 26.15
N ILE A 132 -11.13 -9.88 25.23
CA ILE A 132 -12.47 -10.46 25.43
C ILE A 132 -12.46 -11.94 25.00
N SER A 133 -13.44 -12.71 25.45
CA SER A 133 -13.51 -14.15 25.17
C SER A 133 -13.60 -14.44 23.67
N ALA A 134 -13.09 -15.59 23.22
CA ALA A 134 -13.17 -15.99 21.82
C ALA A 134 -14.62 -16.10 21.29
N SER A 135 -15.56 -16.50 22.16
CA SER A 135 -16.99 -16.51 21.84
C SER A 135 -17.54 -15.11 21.65
N ASP A 136 -17.14 -14.14 22.48
CA ASP A 136 -17.59 -12.75 22.33
C ASP A 136 -16.98 -12.10 21.09
N LYS A 137 -15.71 -12.38 20.77
CA LYS A 137 -15.09 -11.95 19.50
C LYS A 137 -15.91 -12.41 18.31
N LYS A 138 -16.18 -13.71 18.21
CA LYS A 138 -16.98 -14.29 17.11
C LYS A 138 -18.38 -13.67 17.02
N TRP A 139 -19.01 -13.41 18.16
CA TRP A 139 -20.33 -12.79 18.18
C TRP A 139 -20.29 -11.34 17.67
N ILE A 140 -19.30 -10.54 18.09
CA ILE A 140 -19.10 -9.16 17.61
C ILE A 140 -18.72 -9.16 16.13
N GLU A 141 -17.81 -10.04 15.70
CA GLU A 141 -17.42 -10.21 14.29
C GLU A 141 -18.63 -10.53 13.41
N ALA A 142 -19.56 -11.36 13.87
CA ALA A 142 -20.80 -11.63 13.14
C ALA A 142 -21.68 -10.38 12.98
N LYS A 143 -21.72 -9.49 13.99
CA LYS A 143 -22.45 -8.21 13.88
C LYS A 143 -21.75 -7.25 12.92
N LEU A 144 -20.44 -7.11 13.04
CA LEU A 144 -19.63 -6.24 12.19
C LEU A 144 -19.69 -6.67 10.71
N ASN A 145 -19.45 -7.95 10.44
CA ASN A 145 -19.45 -8.50 9.08
C ASN A 145 -20.86 -8.66 8.49
N GLY A 146 -21.91 -8.62 9.31
CA GLY A 146 -23.29 -8.50 8.86
C GLY A 146 -23.62 -7.14 8.25
N ASP A 147 -22.80 -6.12 8.51
CA ASP A 147 -22.95 -4.78 7.94
C ASP A 147 -22.05 -4.62 6.70
N SER A 148 -22.64 -4.84 5.52
CA SER A 148 -21.90 -4.78 4.25
C SER A 148 -21.29 -3.40 3.97
N ALA A 149 -21.94 -2.31 4.38
CA ALA A 149 -21.43 -0.95 4.20
C ALA A 149 -20.18 -0.73 5.06
N LEU A 150 -20.22 -1.16 6.33
CA LEU A 150 -19.05 -1.11 7.22
C LEU A 150 -17.89 -1.94 6.67
N LYS A 151 -18.16 -3.17 6.22
CA LYS A 151 -17.13 -4.06 5.67
C LYS A 151 -16.49 -3.48 4.41
N ASN A 152 -17.30 -2.95 3.49
CA ASN A 152 -16.81 -2.33 2.27
C ASN A 152 -15.99 -1.07 2.55
N ALA A 153 -16.42 -0.23 3.50
CA ALA A 153 -15.68 0.96 3.90
C ALA A 153 -14.34 0.60 4.55
N ALA A 154 -14.31 -0.41 5.43
CA ALA A 154 -13.07 -0.88 6.02
C ALA A 154 -12.08 -1.43 4.97
N ASN A 155 -12.57 -2.19 3.99
CA ASN A 155 -11.75 -2.63 2.86
C ASN A 155 -11.23 -1.43 2.05
N ALA A 156 -12.09 -0.46 1.71
CA ALA A 156 -11.71 0.73 0.97
C ALA A 156 -10.63 1.56 1.70
N TYR A 157 -10.72 1.66 3.03
CA TYR A 157 -9.68 2.30 3.83
C TYR A 157 -8.34 1.56 3.74
N VAL A 158 -8.35 0.23 3.85
CA VAL A 158 -7.13 -0.60 3.73
C VAL A 158 -6.52 -0.49 2.33
N GLU A 159 -7.33 -0.45 1.26
CA GLU A 159 -6.83 -0.20 -0.10
C GLU A 159 -6.22 1.20 -0.24
N ALA A 160 -6.87 2.22 0.32
CA ALA A 160 -6.35 3.59 0.32
C ALA A 160 -5.01 3.66 1.08
N ALA A 161 -4.91 3.01 2.24
CA ALA A 161 -3.68 2.96 3.01
C ALA A 161 -2.56 2.22 2.27
N LYS A 162 -2.85 1.10 1.60
CA LYS A 162 -1.89 0.44 0.71
C LYS A 162 -1.43 1.42 -0.39
N SER A 163 -2.37 2.04 -1.11
CA SER A 163 -2.03 2.95 -2.21
C SER A 163 -1.20 4.15 -1.75
N TYR A 164 -1.42 4.63 -0.53
CA TYR A 164 -0.73 5.79 0.03
C TYR A 164 0.66 5.45 0.59
N LEU A 165 0.79 4.32 1.27
CA LEU A 165 1.98 3.99 2.06
C LEU A 165 2.92 3.01 1.35
N GLU A 166 2.39 2.08 0.56
CA GLU A 166 3.20 1.03 -0.05
C GLU A 166 4.02 1.59 -1.20
N THR A 167 5.31 1.24 -1.21
CA THR A 167 6.21 1.65 -2.28
C THR A 167 5.87 0.94 -3.58
N SER A 168 5.71 1.71 -4.64
CA SER A 168 5.47 1.25 -6.00
C SER A 168 6.05 2.25 -7.00
N ASP A 169 5.97 1.95 -8.29
CA ASP A 169 6.38 2.89 -9.35
C ASP A 169 5.54 4.19 -9.32
N GLU A 170 4.28 4.10 -8.85
CA GLU A 170 3.35 5.23 -8.74
C GLU A 170 3.48 5.97 -7.39
N ASN A 171 4.04 5.31 -6.38
CA ASN A 171 4.32 5.87 -5.05
C ASN A 171 5.77 5.53 -4.66
N PRO A 172 6.77 6.21 -5.25
CA PRO A 172 8.17 5.89 -5.01
C PRO A 172 8.53 6.15 -3.55
N ALA A 173 9.60 5.50 -3.07
CA ALA A 173 10.09 5.71 -1.72
C ALA A 173 10.68 7.11 -1.55
N TYR A 174 10.42 7.76 -0.42
CA TYR A 174 10.99 9.07 -0.10
C TYR A 174 11.10 9.31 1.41
N GLY A 175 11.88 10.33 1.79
CA GLY A 175 11.95 10.85 3.16
C GLY A 175 11.15 12.13 3.31
N ALA A 176 10.30 12.23 4.34
CA ALA A 176 9.62 13.49 4.67
C ALA A 176 9.28 13.59 6.16
N ILE A 177 8.83 14.77 6.57
CA ILE A 177 8.25 14.98 7.89
C ILE A 177 6.84 14.41 7.86
N ASN A 178 6.56 13.45 8.74
CA ASN A 178 5.24 12.89 8.92
C ASN A 178 4.29 13.95 9.51
N GLY A 179 3.21 14.27 8.79
CA GLY A 179 2.27 15.32 9.19
C GLY A 179 1.54 15.02 10.50
N PHE A 180 1.50 13.76 10.94
CA PHE A 180 0.84 13.38 12.18
C PHE A 180 1.76 13.56 13.41
N THR A 181 2.99 13.04 13.35
CA THR A 181 3.95 12.97 14.46
C THR A 181 5.02 14.06 14.44
N HIS A 182 5.15 14.81 13.33
CA HIS A 182 6.22 15.78 13.07
C HIS A 182 7.64 15.20 13.13
N SER A 183 7.76 13.88 13.02
CA SER A 183 9.04 13.18 12.96
C SER A 183 9.41 12.85 11.52
N VAL A 184 10.71 12.72 11.24
CA VAL A 184 11.18 12.27 9.92
C VAL A 184 10.85 10.79 9.77
N VAL A 185 10.16 10.45 8.68
CA VAL A 185 9.78 9.08 8.31
C VAL A 185 10.32 8.79 6.92
N SER A 186 10.86 7.57 6.75
CA SER A 186 11.14 7.01 5.44
C SER A 186 9.90 6.27 4.96
N TYR A 187 9.22 6.80 3.96
CA TYR A 187 8.05 6.18 3.33
C TYR A 187 8.53 5.11 2.35
N ASN A 188 8.93 3.97 2.89
CA ASN A 188 9.40 2.81 2.13
C ASN A 188 8.72 1.53 2.65
N PHE A 189 7.39 1.56 2.75
CA PHE A 189 6.63 0.47 3.35
C PHE A 189 6.33 -0.63 2.32
N SER A 190 6.23 -1.86 2.81
CA SER A 190 5.81 -3.02 2.03
C SER A 190 4.84 -3.89 2.82
N ASN A 191 3.99 -4.65 2.11
CA ASN A 191 2.97 -5.52 2.71
C ASN A 191 2.03 -4.74 3.65
N VAL A 192 1.65 -3.51 3.25
CA VAL A 192 0.94 -2.57 4.13
C VAL A 192 -0.37 -3.17 4.67
N LYS A 193 -1.09 -3.94 3.85
CA LYS A 193 -2.33 -4.61 4.28
C LYS A 193 -2.14 -5.57 5.45
N ASP A 194 -1.06 -6.35 5.42
CA ASP A 194 -0.75 -7.30 6.49
C ASP A 194 -0.31 -6.58 7.76
N GLN A 195 0.44 -5.48 7.60
CA GLN A 195 0.88 -4.68 8.74
C GLN A 195 -0.29 -3.96 9.42
N ILE A 196 -1.25 -3.38 8.66
CA ILE A 196 -2.44 -2.71 9.22
C ILE A 196 -3.22 -3.63 10.15
N ALA A 197 -3.35 -4.92 9.80
CA ALA A 197 -4.02 -5.91 10.64
C ALA A 197 -3.35 -6.10 12.02
N SER A 198 -2.08 -5.69 12.18
CA SER A 198 -1.28 -5.89 13.38
C SER A 198 -1.05 -4.64 14.24
N VAL A 199 -1.22 -3.43 13.69
CA VAL A 199 -0.78 -2.18 14.35
C VAL A 199 -1.88 -1.40 15.06
N GLY A 200 -3.16 -1.66 14.76
CA GLY A 200 -4.28 -0.99 15.44
C GLY A 200 -5.61 -1.23 14.75
N GLY A 201 -6.71 -1.07 15.49
CA GLY A 201 -8.06 -1.17 14.93
C GLY A 201 -8.67 0.20 14.62
N PHE A 202 -9.81 0.16 13.94
CA PHE A 202 -10.50 1.36 13.46
C PHE A 202 -10.98 2.25 14.61
N ARG A 203 -11.36 1.72 15.77
CA ARG A 203 -11.75 2.56 16.92
C ARG A 203 -10.58 3.37 17.42
N ASN A 204 -9.41 2.75 17.56
CA ASN A 204 -8.21 3.46 17.97
C ASN A 204 -7.82 4.57 16.97
N ILE A 205 -7.97 4.33 15.65
CA ILE A 205 -7.75 5.37 14.63
C ILE A 205 -8.73 6.53 14.85
N LEU A 206 -10.02 6.24 14.97
CA LEU A 206 -11.07 7.25 15.16
C LEU A 206 -10.86 8.06 16.45
N ASP A 207 -10.55 7.40 17.56
CA ASP A 207 -10.30 8.04 18.85
C ASP A 207 -9.06 8.93 18.81
N THR A 208 -7.99 8.46 18.18
CA THR A 208 -6.75 9.21 17.98
C THR A 208 -6.99 10.49 17.18
N LEU A 209 -7.73 10.40 16.08
CA LEU A 209 -8.08 11.56 15.25
C LEU A 209 -9.00 12.52 16.01
N SER A 210 -10.04 12.02 16.68
CA SER A 210 -10.94 12.82 17.52
C SER A 210 -10.15 13.62 18.57
N ASN A 211 -9.18 13.00 19.23
CA ASN A 211 -8.35 13.66 20.23
C ASN A 211 -7.47 14.76 19.62
N ARG A 212 -6.90 14.55 18.43
CA ARG A 212 -6.12 15.55 17.70
C ARG A 212 -6.94 16.80 17.37
N TYR A 213 -8.17 16.63 16.89
CA TYR A 213 -9.03 17.76 16.52
C TYR A 213 -9.65 18.48 17.73
N LYS A 214 -9.89 17.76 18.84
CA LYS A 214 -10.37 18.36 20.10
C LYS A 214 -9.27 19.14 20.84
N ASN A 215 -8.01 18.72 20.72
CA ASN A 215 -6.87 19.31 21.41
C ASN A 215 -5.73 19.62 20.44
N PRO A 216 -5.88 20.61 19.53
CA PRO A 216 -4.86 20.93 18.55
C PRO A 216 -3.59 21.45 19.24
N SER A 217 -2.45 20.82 18.97
CA SER A 217 -1.15 21.14 19.59
C SER A 217 -0.66 22.57 19.32
N ASN A 218 -1.19 23.22 18.28
CA ASN A 218 -0.74 24.52 17.77
C ASN A 218 -1.77 25.65 17.94
N GLY A 219 -2.80 25.47 18.77
CA GLY A 219 -3.76 26.53 19.12
C GLY A 219 -4.70 26.98 17.98
N GLY A 220 -4.66 26.34 16.82
CA GLY A 220 -5.57 26.59 15.69
C GLY A 220 -6.70 25.56 15.61
N THR A 221 -7.87 25.96 15.09
CA THR A 221 -8.96 25.03 14.78
C THR A 221 -8.57 24.21 13.55
N LEU A 222 -8.19 22.95 13.74
CA LEU A 222 -8.03 22.01 12.62
C LEU A 222 -9.44 21.55 12.21
N ASN A 223 -9.85 21.87 10.99
CA ASN A 223 -11.09 21.37 10.42
C ASN A 223 -10.88 19.89 10.02
N PRO A 224 -11.58 18.93 10.65
CA PRO A 224 -11.42 17.52 10.31
C PRO A 224 -11.77 17.23 8.84
N GLY A 225 -12.67 17.99 8.23
CA GLY A 225 -13.06 17.80 6.83
C GLY A 225 -11.93 17.97 5.81
N ASP A 226 -10.86 18.70 6.17
CA ASP A 226 -9.81 19.06 5.23
C ASP A 226 -8.61 18.08 5.27
N TYR A 227 -8.39 17.39 6.41
CA TYR A 227 -7.15 16.63 6.63
C TYR A 227 -7.32 15.26 7.27
N ARG A 228 -8.53 14.85 7.69
CA ARG A 228 -8.74 13.60 8.44
C ARG A 228 -8.25 12.35 7.71
N GLY A 229 -8.52 12.24 6.42
CA GLY A 229 -7.99 11.15 5.60
C GLY A 229 -6.47 11.08 5.64
N ALA A 230 -5.79 12.19 5.37
CA ALA A 230 -4.33 12.29 5.41
C ALA A 230 -3.77 12.00 6.81
N ASP A 231 -4.27 12.67 7.85
CA ASP A 231 -3.84 12.50 9.24
C ASP A 231 -3.97 11.03 9.68
N SER A 232 -5.01 10.32 9.22
CA SER A 232 -5.19 8.90 9.55
C SER A 232 -4.13 7.99 8.92
N LEU A 233 -3.76 8.27 7.66
CA LEU A 233 -2.75 7.51 6.93
C LEU A 233 -1.35 7.81 7.45
N GLU A 234 -1.12 9.06 7.86
CA GLU A 234 0.12 9.48 8.51
C GLU A 234 0.25 8.92 9.93
N TYR A 235 -0.86 8.81 10.66
CA TYR A 235 -0.88 8.08 11.92
C TYR A 235 -0.53 6.60 11.70
N LEU A 236 -1.12 5.93 10.71
CA LEU A 236 -0.75 4.56 10.36
C LEU A 236 0.75 4.44 10.03
N ALA A 237 1.29 5.34 9.20
CA ALA A 237 2.71 5.36 8.85
C ALA A 237 3.62 5.36 10.08
N SER A 238 3.21 6.01 11.17
CA SER A 238 3.98 6.05 12.43
C SER A 238 4.00 4.72 13.19
N LEU A 239 3.11 3.79 12.85
CA LEU A 239 2.98 2.48 13.49
C LEU A 239 3.59 1.35 12.67
N LEU A 240 3.69 1.54 11.34
CA LEU A 240 4.23 0.54 10.41
C LEU A 240 5.75 0.38 10.58
N LYS A 241 6.27 -0.76 10.10
CA LYS A 241 7.69 -1.14 10.17
C LYS A 241 8.26 -1.51 8.81
#